data_AF-A0A7W1GLP5-F1
#
_entry.id   AF-A0A7W1GLP5-F1
#
_cell.length_a   1.000
_cell.length_b   1.000
_cell.length_c   1.000
_cell.angle_alpha   90.00
_cell.angle_beta   90.00
_cell.angle_gamma   90.00
#
_symmetry.space_group_name_H-M   'P 1'
#
loop_
_entity.id
_entity.type
_entity.pdbx_description
1 polymer ?
#
loop_
_entity_poly.entity_id
_entity_poly.type
_entity_poly.pdbx_seq_one_letter_code
_entity_poly.pdbx_strand_id
1 'polypeptide(L)' 'MADGQPKMVFLGFGKYARADKIYALEPLRGDERGDGKRTRVWIDGVSDPIVA' A
#
# COMPACT_ATOMS: atom_id res chain seq x y z
N MET A 1 -18.82 -18.67 -1.00
CA MET A 1 -17.51 -18.42 -0.37
C MET A 1 -16.77 -17.50 -1.32
N ALA A 2 -16.61 -16.22 -0.99
CA ALA A 2 -16.08 -15.23 -1.92
C ALA A 2 -14.57 -15.43 -2.10
N ASP A 3 -14.22 -16.08 -3.21
CA ASP A 3 -13.05 -15.83 -4.06
C ASP A 3 -11.68 -15.70 -3.37
N GLY A 4 -10.99 -16.84 -3.21
CA GLY A 4 -9.57 -16.92 -2.89
C GLY A 4 -8.63 -16.43 -4.00
N GLN A 5 -9.05 -15.45 -4.81
CA GLN A 5 -8.16 -14.80 -5.77
C GLN A 5 -7.40 -13.68 -5.07
N PRO A 6 -6.06 -13.61 -5.20
CA PRO A 6 -5.28 -12.55 -4.60
C PRO A 6 -5.77 -11.19 -5.13
N LYS A 7 -6.45 -10.42 -4.27
CA LYS A 7 -6.98 -9.11 -4.65
C LYS A 7 -5.81 -8.14 -4.80
N MET A 8 -5.56 -7.68 -6.01
CA MET A 8 -4.59 -6.62 -6.27
C MET A 8 -5.23 -5.28 -5.89
N VAL A 9 -4.53 -4.48 -5.07
CA VAL A 9 -4.96 -3.15 -4.63
C VAL A 9 -4.09 -2.11 -5.31
N PHE A 10 -4.72 -1.11 -5.92
CA PHE A 10 -4.01 0.03 -6.47
C PHE A 10 -3.52 0.95 -5.35
N LEU A 11 -2.22 1.19 -5.32
CA LEU A 11 -1.54 2.00 -4.33
C LEU A 11 -1.13 3.37 -4.89
N GLY A 12 -1.77 3.88 -5.95
CA GLY A 12 -1.36 5.16 -6.54
C GLY A 12 -0.02 5.07 -7.30
N PHE A 13 0.31 6.12 -8.06
CA PHE A 13 1.55 6.21 -8.87
C PHE A 13 1.85 5.00 -9.78
N GLY A 14 0.81 4.29 -10.25
CA GLY A 14 0.98 3.10 -11.09
C GLY A 14 1.39 1.83 -10.32
N LYS A 15 1.39 1.87 -8.98
CA LYS A 15 1.81 0.74 -8.14
C LYS A 15 0.61 -0.11 -7.72
N TYR A 16 0.81 -1.42 -7.69
CA TYR A 16 -0.19 -2.38 -7.23
C TYR A 16 0.45 -3.34 -6.24
N ALA A 17 -0.29 -3.71 -5.20
CA ALA A 17 0.15 -4.69 -4.21
C ALA A 17 -0.93 -5.74 -3.98
N ARG A 18 -0.50 -6.95 -3.61
CA ARG A 18 -1.41 -8.02 -3.19
C ARG A 18 -1.99 -7.73 -1.81
N ALA A 19 -3.32 -7.69 -1.71
CA ALA A 19 -4.04 -7.44 -0.46
C ALA A 19 -3.68 -8.47 0.62
N ASP A 20 -3.44 -9.72 0.24
CA ASP A 20 -3.06 -10.80 1.16
C ASP A 20 -1.67 -10.61 1.80
N LYS A 21 -0.83 -9.77 1.21
CA LYS A 21 0.51 -9.45 1.71
C LYS A 21 0.59 -8.12 2.44
N ILE A 22 -0.45 -7.29 2.41
CA ILE A 22 -0.46 -6.01 3.12
C ILE A 22 -0.75 -6.28 4.58
N TYR A 23 0.20 -5.96 5.46
CA TYR A 23 0.03 -6.14 6.90
C TYR A 23 -0.21 -4.83 7.66
N ALA A 24 0.20 -3.68 7.10
CA ALA A 24 -0.07 -2.38 7.71
C ALA A 24 -0.23 -1.26 6.67
N LEU A 25 -1.03 -0.25 7.05
CA LEU A 25 -1.29 0.95 6.29
C LEU A 25 -1.08 2.14 7.23
N GLU A 26 -0.05 2.94 6.97
CA GLU A 26 0.28 4.11 7.79
C GLU A 26 0.01 5.39 6.99
N PRO A 27 -0.91 6.26 7.43
CA PRO A 27 -1.09 7.55 6.78
C PRO A 27 0.13 8.44 7.01
N LEU A 28 0.63 9.05 5.94
CA LEU A 28 1.68 10.06 6.02
C LEU A 28 1.14 11.31 6.71
N ARG A 29 1.84 11.79 7.74
CA ARG A 29 1.48 12.98 8.54
C ARG A 29 2.50 14.09 8.34
N GLY A 30 2.04 15.35 8.38
CA GLY A 30 2.90 16.52 8.28
C GLY A 30 3.37 16.84 6.85
N ASP A 31 4.56 17.43 6.74
CA ASP A 31 5.16 17.96 5.50
C ASP A 31 5.50 16.86 4.45
N GLU A 32 5.58 15.59 4.89
CA GLU A 32 5.79 14.44 3.99
C GLU A 32 4.60 14.14 3.07
N ARG A 33 3.45 14.78 3.31
CA ARG A 33 2.22 14.63 2.53
C ARG A 33 2.24 15.48 1.25
N GLY A 34 3.37 15.48 0.53
CA GLY A 34 3.52 16.15 -0.76
C GLY A 34 2.51 15.65 -1.79
N ASP A 35 2.27 16.43 -2.86
CA ASP A 35 1.27 16.20 -3.91
C ASP A 35 1.20 14.73 -4.37
N GLY A 36 0.24 13.99 -3.79
CA GLY A 36 -0.07 12.61 -4.15
C GLY A 36 0.43 11.52 -3.19
N LYS A 37 1.29 11.81 -2.20
CA LYS A 37 1.76 10.81 -1.21
C LYS A 37 0.96 10.92 0.09
N ARG A 38 0.05 9.99 0.33
CA ARG A 38 -0.89 10.00 1.47
C ARG A 38 -0.72 8.83 2.42
N THR A 39 -0.21 7.69 1.96
CA THR A 39 -0.18 6.45 2.76
C THR A 39 1.08 5.63 2.48
N ARG A 40 1.76 5.16 3.52
CA ARG A 40 2.77 4.10 3.46
C ARG A 40 2.08 2.74 3.61
N VAL A 41 2.29 1.87 2.64
CA VAL A 41 1.74 0.52 2.62
C VAL A 41 2.86 -0.46 2.89
N TRP A 42 2.70 -1.21 3.98
CA TRP A 42 3.67 -2.19 4.42
C TRP A 42 3.26 -3.58 3.95
N ILE A 43 4.21 -4.25 3.29
CA ILE A 43 3.99 -5.53 2.61
C ILE A 43 4.96 -6.54 3.18
N ASP A 44 4.44 -7.71 3.53
CA ASP A 44 5.22 -8.84 4.03
C ASP A 44 6.23 -9.30 2.96
N GLY A 45 7.51 -9.21 3.30
CA GLY A 45 8.64 -9.51 2.40
C GLY A 45 9.22 -8.31 1.65
N VAL A 46 8.72 -7.08 1.87
CA VAL A 46 9.29 -5.84 1.29
C VAL A 46 9.88 -5.00 2.42
N SER A 47 11.18 -4.70 2.34
CA SER A 47 11.89 -3.93 3.37
C SER A 47 11.43 -2.47 3.44
N ASP A 48 11.08 -1.87 2.30
CA ASP A 48 10.67 -0.47 2.21
C ASP A 48 9.16 -0.35 1.93
N PRO A 49 8.42 0.49 2.70
CA PRO A 49 7.00 0.66 2.49
C PRO A 49 6.70 1.33 1.15
N ILE A 50 5.65 0.87 0.47
CA ILE A 50 5.20 1.49 -0.77
C ILE A 50 4.39 2.74 -0.43
N VAL A 51 4.85 3.89 -0.92
CA VAL A 51 4.09 5.14 -0.79
C VAL A 51 3.03 5.24 -1.88
N ALA A 52 1.80 5.50 -1.41
CA ALA A 52 0.56 5.67 -2.13
C ALA A 52 -0.06 7.05 -1.91
#